data_AF-A0A5A7WRV2-F1
#
_entry.id   AF-A0A5A7WRV2-F1
#
_cell.length_a   1.000
_cell.length_b   1.000
_cell.length_c   1.000
_cell.angle_alpha   90.00
_cell.angle_beta   90.00
_cell.angle_gamma   90.00
#
_symmetry.space_group_name_H-M   'P 1'
#
loop_
_entity.id
_entity.type
_entity.pdbx_description
1 polymer ?
#
loop_
_entity_poly.entity_id
_entity_poly.type
_entity_poly.pdbx_seq_one_letter_code
_entity_poly.pdbx_strand_id
1 'polypeptide(L)'
;MSAPTSEDLGALLGRDLDSGQAVQILAVVTAMASAYTRDIGFVDGVPNDGIRAVILTAAARLLSNPRGLLLDESHGPDAVSYRSAFTGWSLAELFVLDRYRVRAW
;
A
#
# COMPACT_ATOMS: atom_id res chain seq x y z
N MET A 1 -6.79 13.78 -10.79
CA MET A 1 -7.11 12.60 -9.96
C MET A 1 -7.39 13.05 -8.54
N SER A 2 -8.06 12.25 -7.72
CA SER A 2 -8.11 12.45 -6.27
C SER A 2 -7.05 11.57 -5.58
N ALA A 3 -6.61 11.99 -4.39
CA ALA A 3 -5.78 11.15 -3.53
C ALA A 3 -6.56 9.88 -3.11
N PRO A 4 -5.88 8.73 -2.92
CA PRO A 4 -6.54 7.51 -2.44
C PRO A 4 -7.11 7.71 -1.03
N THR A 5 -8.33 7.24 -0.81
CA THR A 5 -9.07 7.39 0.45
C THR A 5 -9.27 6.05 1.17
N SER A 6 -9.70 6.09 2.44
CA SER A 6 -10.08 4.88 3.18
C SER A 6 -11.27 4.15 2.55
N GLU A 7 -12.17 4.88 1.89
CA GLU A 7 -13.31 4.31 1.15
C GLU A 7 -12.82 3.52 -0.06
N ASP A 8 -11.86 4.06 -0.83
CA ASP A 8 -11.24 3.35 -1.96
C ASP A 8 -10.57 2.05 -1.51
N LEU A 9 -9.87 2.10 -0.37
CA LEU A 9 -9.22 0.93 0.20
C LEU A 9 -10.23 -0.10 0.72
N GLY A 10 -11.34 0.35 1.31
CA GLY A 10 -12.43 -0.52 1.74
C GLY A 10 -13.11 -1.21 0.57
N ALA A 11 -13.38 -0.45 -0.51
CA ALA A 11 -13.91 -0.99 -1.75
C ALA A 11 -12.99 -2.06 -2.36
N LEU A 12 -11.67 -1.85 -2.33
CA LEU A 12 -10.70 -2.85 -2.80
C LEU A 12 -10.73 -4.14 -1.96
N LEU A 13 -10.88 -4.02 -0.65
CA LEU A 13 -10.92 -5.15 0.28
C LEU A 13 -12.30 -5.81 0.38
N GLY A 14 -13.34 -5.21 -0.20
CA GLY A 14 -14.72 -5.67 -0.11
C GLY A 14 -15.33 -5.53 1.29
N ARG A 15 -14.86 -4.56 2.09
CA ARG A 15 -15.37 -4.29 3.45
C ARG A 15 -15.21 -2.83 3.85
N ASP A 16 -16.09 -2.36 4.71
CA ASP A 16 -15.94 -1.03 5.31
C ASP A 16 -14.73 -0.98 6.25
N LEU A 17 -14.05 0.17 6.24
CA LEU A 17 -12.88 0.43 7.08
C LEU A 17 -13.16 1.61 8.01
N ASP A 18 -12.73 1.48 9.27
CA ASP A 18 -12.60 2.64 10.13
C ASP A 18 -11.51 3.57 9.58
N SER A 19 -11.83 4.86 9.44
CA SER A 19 -10.98 5.83 8.74
C SER A 19 -9.66 6.08 9.46
N GLY A 20 -9.58 5.86 10.78
CA GLY A 20 -8.40 6.21 11.58
C GLY A 20 -7.12 5.52 11.08
N GLN A 21 -7.07 4.18 11.14
CA GLN A 21 -5.88 3.42 10.75
C GLN A 21 -5.64 3.45 9.23
N ALA A 22 -6.70 3.34 8.44
CA ALA A 22 -6.61 3.31 6.98
C ALA A 22 -5.97 4.60 6.42
N VAL A 23 -6.38 5.76 6.93
CA VAL A 23 -5.81 7.06 6.52
C VAL A 23 -4.32 7.16 6.84
N GLN A 24 -3.89 6.69 8.02
CA GLN A 24 -2.47 6.71 8.39
C GLN A 24 -1.63 5.80 7.50
N ILE A 25 -2.14 4.60 7.20
CA ILE A 25 -1.47 3.67 6.29
C ILE A 25 -1.34 4.28 4.89
N LEU A 26 -2.42 4.87 4.35
CA LEU A 26 -2.38 5.53 3.05
C LEU A 26 -1.37 6.68 3.01
N ALA A 27 -1.30 7.49 4.07
CA ALA A 27 -0.33 8.58 4.16
C ALA A 27 1.12 8.06 4.14
N VAL A 28 1.42 7.02 4.93
CA VAL A 28 2.75 6.39 4.97
C VAL A 28 3.14 5.82 3.61
N VAL A 29 2.26 5.02 3.00
CA VAL A 29 2.54 4.38 1.70
C VAL A 29 2.66 5.43 0.58
N THR A 30 1.86 6.50 0.63
CA THR A 30 1.97 7.63 -0.31
C THR A 30 3.32 8.32 -0.20
N ALA A 31 3.80 8.60 1.02
CA ALA A 31 5.11 9.19 1.25
C ALA A 31 6.24 8.29 0.73
N MET A 32 6.14 6.97 0.93
CA MET A 32 7.11 6.01 0.39
C MET A 32 7.11 5.99 -1.15
N ALA A 33 5.94 6.06 -1.78
CA ALA A 33 5.83 6.08 -3.24
C ALA A 33 6.38 7.38 -3.84
N SER A 34 6.04 8.54 -3.26
CA SER A 34 6.57 9.85 -3.67
C SER A 34 8.09 9.90 -3.53
N ALA A 35 8.64 9.42 -2.41
CA ALA A 35 10.08 9.34 -2.20
C ALA A 35 10.76 8.43 -3.24
N TYR A 36 10.13 7.30 -3.59
CA TYR A 36 10.66 6.36 -4.57
C TYR A 36 10.72 6.96 -5.98
N THR A 37 9.68 7.69 -6.41
CA THR A 37 9.61 8.31 -7.74
C THR A 37 10.21 9.72 -7.79
N ARG A 38 10.67 10.27 -6.65
CA ARG A 38 11.11 11.67 -6.50
C ARG A 38 10.04 12.64 -6.96
N ASP A 39 8.81 12.40 -6.50
CA ASP A 39 7.58 13.15 -6.83
C ASP A 39 7.18 13.10 -8.31
N ILE A 40 7.91 12.39 -9.18
CA ILE A 40 7.48 12.20 -10.56
C ILE A 40 6.22 11.35 -10.57
N GLY A 41 5.21 11.84 -11.29
CA GLY A 41 3.88 11.24 -11.33
C GLY A 41 2.94 11.74 -10.23
N PHE A 42 3.35 12.73 -9.44
CA PHE A 42 2.51 13.47 -8.50
C PHE A 42 2.25 14.90 -8.98
N VAL A 43 1.07 15.44 -8.68
CA VAL A 43 0.70 16.86 -8.87
C VAL A 43 0.04 17.33 -7.59
N ASP A 44 0.58 18.37 -6.95
CA ASP A 44 0.08 18.90 -5.67
C ASP A 44 -0.11 17.80 -4.59
N GLY A 45 0.82 16.85 -4.54
CA GLY A 45 0.76 15.70 -3.62
C GLY A 45 -0.20 14.59 -4.03
N VAL A 46 -0.88 14.71 -5.17
CA VAL A 46 -1.83 13.72 -5.68
C VAL A 46 -1.16 12.81 -6.72
N PRO A 47 -1.15 11.47 -6.52
CA PRO A 47 -0.57 10.53 -7.49
C PRO A 47 -1.44 10.38 -8.75
N ASN A 48 -0.81 10.02 -9.88
CA ASN A 48 -1.51 9.51 -11.06
C ASN A 48 -2.11 8.10 -10.82
N ASP A 49 -2.89 7.59 -11.78
CA ASP A 49 -3.58 6.30 -11.67
C ASP A 49 -2.67 5.12 -11.35
N GLY A 50 -1.51 5.04 -12.00
CA GLY A 50 -0.57 3.94 -11.81
C GLY A 50 -0.04 3.92 -10.39
N ILE A 51 0.46 5.07 -9.92
CA ILE A 51 1.00 5.18 -8.55
C ILE A 51 -0.11 5.03 -7.52
N ARG A 52 -1.32 5.55 -7.79
CA ARG A 52 -2.49 5.37 -6.93
C ARG A 52 -2.86 3.89 -6.74
N ALA A 53 -2.85 3.10 -7.81
CA ALA A 53 -3.10 1.67 -7.74
C ALA A 53 -2.05 0.95 -6.88
N VAL A 54 -0.78 1.29 -7.04
CA VAL A 54 0.33 0.75 -6.22
C VAL A 54 0.15 1.09 -4.75
N ILE A 55 -0.22 2.33 -4.43
CA ILE A 55 -0.47 2.76 -3.05
C ILE A 55 -1.60 1.92 -2.43
N LEU A 56 -2.71 1.71 -3.16
CA LEU A 56 -3.83 0.92 -2.66
C LEU A 56 -3.47 -0.56 -2.43
N THR A 57 -2.74 -1.21 -3.36
CA THR A 57 -2.35 -2.62 -3.18
C THR A 57 -1.33 -2.80 -2.06
N ALA A 58 -0.38 -1.88 -1.91
CA ALA A 58 0.57 -1.89 -0.81
C ALA A 58 -0.10 -1.60 0.54
N ALA A 59 -1.02 -0.63 0.59
CA ALA A 59 -1.80 -0.32 1.77
C ALA A 59 -2.67 -1.50 2.21
N ALA A 60 -3.29 -2.23 1.28
CA ALA A 60 -4.06 -3.43 1.59
C ALA A 60 -3.20 -4.51 2.27
N ARG A 61 -1.97 -4.72 1.78
CA ARG A 61 -1.01 -5.66 2.41
C ARG A 61 -0.58 -5.21 3.80
N LEU A 62 -0.27 -3.92 3.96
CA LEU A 62 0.12 -3.37 5.26
C LEU A 62 -1.04 -3.41 6.27
N LEU A 63 -2.26 -3.09 5.84
CA LEU A 63 -3.44 -3.16 6.70
C LEU A 63 -3.76 -4.60 7.13
N SER A 64 -3.49 -5.59 6.27
CA SER A 64 -3.72 -7.01 6.58
C SER A 64 -2.73 -7.56 7.61
N ASN A 65 -1.50 -7.03 7.65
CA ASN A 65 -0.50 -7.38 8.67
C ASN A 65 0.30 -6.14 9.12
N PRO A 66 -0.28 -5.27 9.97
CA PRO A 66 0.36 -4.02 10.39
C PRO A 66 1.61 -4.23 11.25
N ARG A 67 1.73 -5.39 11.90
CA ARG A 67 2.88 -5.73 12.75
C ARG A 67 4.14 -6.03 11.92
N GLY A 68 3.98 -6.40 10.64
CA GLY A 68 5.11 -6.75 9.79
C GLY A 68 5.76 -8.10 10.12
N LEU A 69 5.15 -8.89 11.01
CA LEU A 69 5.72 -10.13 11.53
C LEU A 69 5.11 -11.35 10.85
N LEU A 70 5.92 -12.38 10.61
CA LEU A 70 5.42 -13.72 10.34
C LEU A 70 4.81 -14.25 11.63
N LEU A 71 3.54 -14.60 11.60
CA LEU A 71 2.79 -15.01 12.77
C LEU A 71 2.03 -16.30 12.44
N ASP A 72 2.33 -17.34 13.18
CA ASP A 72 1.53 -18.56 13.23
C ASP A 72 0.88 -18.61 14.61
N GLU A 73 -0.45 -18.48 14.65
CA GLU A 73 -1.23 -18.48 15.88
C GLU A 73 -2.26 -19.62 15.80
N SER A 74 -2.27 -20.47 16.82
CA SER A 74 -3.19 -21.61 16.91
C SER A 74 -4.00 -21.51 18.20
N HIS A 75 -5.33 -21.52 18.05
CA HIS A 75 -6.31 -21.45 19.13
C HIS A 75 -7.22 -22.66 19.02
N GLY A 76 -6.80 -23.79 19.61
CA GLY A 76 -7.53 -25.05 19.47
C GLY A 76 -7.49 -25.57 18.02
N PRO A 77 -8.63 -25.90 17.38
CA PRO A 77 -8.66 -26.36 15.99
C PRO A 77 -8.43 -25.23 14.98
N ASP A 78 -8.58 -23.97 15.39
CA ASP A 78 -8.41 -22.81 14.51
C ASP A 78 -6.93 -22.43 14.44
N ALA A 79 -6.43 -22.28 13.21
CA ALA A 79 -5.07 -21.84 12.94
C ALA A 79 -5.08 -20.67 11.96
N VAL A 80 -4.37 -19.59 12.30
CA VAL A 80 -4.15 -18.44 11.41
C VAL A 80 -2.65 -18.34 11.15
N SER A 81 -2.29 -18.27 9.87
CA SER A 81 -0.90 -18.13 9.44
C SER A 81 -0.75 -16.91 8.55
N TYR A 82 0.01 -15.93 9.01
CA TYR A 82 0.44 -14.78 8.22
C TYR A 82 1.83 -15.06 7.65
N ARG A 83 1.87 -15.40 6.37
CA ARG A 83 3.12 -15.75 5.66
C ARG A 83 3.81 -14.58 4.97
N SER A 84 3.21 -13.40 5.03
CA SER A 84 3.76 -12.21 4.40
C SER A 84 3.29 -10.94 5.09
N ALA A 85 4.05 -9.88 4.89
CA ALA A 85 3.71 -8.52 5.25
C ALA A 85 4.20 -7.57 4.16
N PHE A 86 3.84 -6.29 4.28
CA PHE A 86 4.50 -5.26 3.48
C PHE A 86 5.95 -5.09 3.95
N THR A 87 6.87 -5.85 3.35
CA THR A 87 8.33 -5.74 3.55
C THR A 87 8.98 -4.89 2.46
N GLY A 88 8.23 -4.58 1.40
CA GLY A 88 8.65 -3.78 0.27
C GLY A 88 7.65 -3.83 -0.89
N TRP A 89 8.02 -3.14 -1.96
CA TRP A 89 7.30 -3.18 -3.23
C TRP A 89 7.37 -4.58 -3.83
N SER A 90 6.24 -5.08 -4.30
CA SER A 90 6.22 -6.27 -5.14
C SER A 90 6.85 -5.98 -6.51
N LEU A 91 7.24 -7.03 -7.25
CA LEU A 91 7.78 -6.87 -8.60
C LEU A 91 6.78 -6.16 -9.54
N ALA A 92 5.48 -6.47 -9.42
CA ALA A 92 4.44 -5.83 -10.22
C ALA A 92 4.29 -4.33 -9.89
N GLU A 93 4.35 -3.97 -8.60
CA GLU A 93 4.33 -2.56 -8.18
C GLU A 93 5.59 -1.82 -8.65
N LEU A 94 6.75 -2.46 -8.58
CA LEU A 94 8.00 -1.90 -9.10
C LEU A 94 7.91 -1.61 -10.60
N PHE A 95 7.31 -2.48 -11.43
CA PHE A 95 7.13 -2.19 -12.86
C PHE A 95 6.36 -0.90 -13.12
N VAL A 96 5.38 -0.59 -12.27
CA VAL A 96 4.62 0.66 -12.36
C VAL A 96 5.46 1.84 -11.86
N LEU A 97 6.08 1.72 -10.69
CA LEU A 97 6.88 2.81 -10.09
C LEU A 97 8.14 3.14 -10.91
N ASP A 98 8.79 2.14 -11.49
CA ASP A 98 9.99 2.29 -12.31
C ASP A 98 9.75 3.14 -13.56
N ARG A 99 8.52 3.20 -14.07
CA ARG A 99 8.14 4.09 -15.17
C ARG A 99 8.33 5.57 -14.82
N TYR A 100 8.23 5.91 -13.54
CA TYR A 100 8.33 7.28 -13.04
C TYR A 100 9.66 7.56 -12.34
N ARG A 101 10.47 6.54 -12.05
CA ARG A 101 11.76 6.72 -11.41
C ARG A 101 12.82 7.18 -12.41
N VAL A 102 13.51 8.28 -12.11
CA VAL A 102 14.74 8.65 -12.83
C VAL A 102 15.81 7.61 -12.51
N ARG A 103 16.11 6.73 -13.46
CA ARG A 103 17.29 5.85 -13.39
C ARG A 103 18.51 6.67 -13.82
N ALA A 104 19.65 6.47 -13.17
CA ALA A 104 20.90 7.10 -13.58
C ALA A 104 21.25 6.67 -15.01
N TRP A 105 21.74 7.62 -15.80
CA TRP A 105 22.02 7.49 -17.23
C TRP A 105 23.46 7.01 -17.38
#